data_AF-U6JQU7-F1
#
_entry.id   AF-U6JQU7-F1
#
_cell.length_a   1.000
_cell.length_b   1.000
_cell.length_c   1.000
_cell.angle_alpha   90.00
_cell.angle_beta   90.00
_cell.angle_gamma   90.00
#
_symmetry.space_group_name_H-M   'P 1'
#
loop_
_entity.id
_entity.type
_entity.pdbx_description
1 polymer ?
#
loop_
_entity_poly.entity_id
_entity_poly.type
_entity_poly.pdbx_seq_one_letter_code
_entity_poly.pdbx_strand_id
1 'polypeptide(L)'
;MLDEVRTKLLELRTQKREESQKYKELLERRQRATAPGREMIEERERLSAEMSKHFANRREIQAELTREMQKHQAYMQQVKRERGLKMREERERRNLENERFQLQRDLERVESELPYEAECLLLNQTIQYLQKIIEEPASNGVEKEQTEPAVDESLAGALLPKSQRKEVFFYAPKQKGKHGKDHEKKKEKPKTLKYDVGTLAYFEQCGLTAPVLIEDVPVCLEKLRAKLQNYKELQQESAQKVDERKAEIMTKIQAVDEKIANLVKKEKLQDDRDGETAEDGSPTAEEADDE
;
A
#
# COMPACT_ATOMS: atom_id res chain seq x y z
N MET A 1 66.20 -20.90 118.77
CA MET A 1 65.11 -19.90 118.57
C MET A 1 65.42 -18.87 117.48
N LEU A 2 66.35 -17.91 117.65
CA LEU A 2 66.61 -16.87 116.63
C LEU A 2 67.31 -17.39 115.36
N ASP A 3 68.27 -18.31 115.49
CA ASP A 3 68.99 -18.88 114.35
C ASP A 3 68.09 -19.78 113.47
N GLU A 4 67.17 -20.52 114.08
CA GLU A 4 66.16 -21.32 113.36
C GLU A 4 65.16 -20.46 112.58
N VAL A 5 64.86 -19.25 113.06
CA VAL A 5 64.01 -18.30 112.34
C VAL A 5 64.77 -17.72 111.15
N ARG A 6 66.08 -17.47 111.30
CA ARG A 6 66.94 -16.97 110.22
C ARG A 6 67.14 -18.02 109.12
N THR A 7 67.30 -19.29 109.46
CA THR A 7 67.39 -20.39 108.46
C THR A 7 66.07 -20.58 107.72
N LYS A 8 64.93 -20.63 108.41
CA LYS A 8 63.60 -20.70 107.78
C LYS A 8 63.31 -19.50 106.87
N LEU A 9 63.74 -18.30 107.25
CA LEU A 9 63.57 -17.10 106.43
C LEU A 9 64.46 -17.11 105.17
N LEU A 10 65.66 -17.70 105.27
CA LEU A 10 66.51 -17.93 104.10
C LEU A 10 65.90 -18.98 103.16
N GLU A 11 65.36 -20.09 103.70
CA GLU A 11 64.66 -21.13 102.93
C GLU A 11 63.39 -20.58 102.22
N LEU A 12 62.58 -19.78 102.90
CA LEU A 12 61.42 -19.13 102.27
C LEU A 12 61.84 -18.14 101.18
N ARG A 13 62.99 -17.47 101.36
CA ARG A 13 63.54 -16.56 100.35
C ARG A 13 64.11 -17.31 99.15
N THR A 14 64.72 -18.48 99.34
CA THR A 14 65.16 -19.34 98.23
C THR A 14 63.96 -19.95 97.51
N GLN A 15 62.97 -20.47 98.22
CA GLN A 15 61.71 -20.97 97.65
C GLN A 15 60.99 -19.89 96.83
N LYS A 16 60.85 -18.66 97.35
CA LYS A 16 60.26 -17.54 96.60
C LYS A 16 61.06 -17.20 95.34
N ARG A 17 62.39 -17.30 95.38
CA ARG A 17 63.24 -17.06 94.20
C ARG A 17 63.09 -18.18 93.17
N GLU A 18 63.05 -19.43 93.62
CA GLU A 18 62.83 -20.62 92.76
C GLU A 18 61.44 -20.61 92.12
N GLU A 19 60.40 -20.27 92.88
CA GLU A 19 59.03 -20.09 92.35
C GLU A 19 58.96 -18.94 91.35
N SER A 20 59.62 -17.82 91.64
CA SER A 20 59.70 -16.69 90.71
C SER A 20 60.44 -17.06 89.42
N GLN A 21 61.52 -17.85 89.51
CA GLN A 21 62.24 -18.37 88.35
C GLN A 21 61.38 -19.33 87.54
N LYS A 22 60.70 -20.29 88.19
CA LYS A 22 59.76 -21.22 87.54
C LYS A 22 58.62 -20.47 86.84
N TYR A 23 58.08 -19.43 87.46
CA TYR A 23 57.03 -18.60 86.87
C TYR A 23 57.54 -17.82 85.64
N LYS A 24 58.74 -17.25 85.70
CA LYS A 24 59.38 -16.59 84.55
C LYS A 24 59.63 -17.58 83.41
N GLU A 25 60.17 -18.75 83.70
CA GLU A 25 60.36 -19.82 82.72
C GLU A 25 59.04 -20.26 82.08
N LEU A 26 57.96 -20.34 82.87
CA LEU A 26 56.63 -20.70 82.37
C LEU A 26 56.05 -19.61 81.46
N LEU A 27 56.24 -18.33 81.80
CA LEU A 27 55.86 -17.21 80.95
C LEU A 27 56.68 -17.17 79.65
N GLU A 28 57.99 -17.37 79.72
CA GLU A 28 58.85 -17.44 78.53
C GLU A 28 58.48 -18.63 77.64
N ARG A 29 58.17 -19.79 78.22
CA ARG A 29 57.67 -20.96 77.46
C ARG A 29 56.33 -20.67 76.81
N ARG A 30 55.40 -20.01 77.50
CA ARG A 30 54.11 -19.59 76.94
C ARG A 30 54.29 -18.58 75.80
N GLN A 31 55.17 -17.61 75.97
CA GLN A 31 55.48 -16.61 74.95
C GLN A 31 56.11 -17.27 73.71
N ARG A 32 57.11 -18.15 73.90
CA ARG A 32 57.72 -18.91 72.79
C ARG A 32 56.73 -19.84 72.09
N ALA A 33 55.80 -20.44 72.83
CA ALA A 33 54.74 -21.27 72.25
C ALA A 33 53.69 -20.44 71.49
N THR A 34 53.44 -19.19 71.90
CA THR A 34 52.43 -18.30 71.29
C THR A 34 52.99 -17.43 70.16
N ALA A 35 54.30 -17.16 70.15
CA ALA A 35 55.00 -16.38 69.12
C ALA A 35 54.73 -16.87 67.68
N PRO A 36 54.93 -18.17 67.34
CA PRO A 36 54.64 -18.65 65.98
C PRO A 36 53.15 -18.56 65.64
N GLY A 37 52.27 -18.64 66.64
CA GLY A 37 50.83 -18.47 66.43
C GLY A 37 50.45 -17.03 66.05
N ARG A 38 51.21 -16.02 66.48
CA ARG A 38 50.95 -14.61 66.14
C ARG A 38 51.35 -14.29 64.70
N GLU A 39 52.52 -14.74 64.26
CA GLU A 39 52.99 -14.56 62.88
C GLU A 39 52.00 -15.19 61.88
N MET A 40 51.50 -16.39 62.17
CA MET A 40 50.48 -17.05 61.33
C MET A 40 49.13 -16.32 61.31
N ILE A 41 48.77 -15.60 62.38
CA ILE A 41 47.56 -14.77 62.41
C ILE A 41 47.77 -13.53 61.55
N GLU A 42 48.91 -12.85 61.66
CA GLU A 42 49.24 -11.67 60.85
C GLU A 42 49.31 -12.00 59.35
N GLU A 43 49.93 -13.13 58.98
CA GLU A 43 49.94 -13.62 57.60
C GLU A 43 48.53 -13.97 57.11
N ARG A 44 47.70 -14.61 57.95
CA ARG A 44 46.30 -14.90 57.60
C ARG A 44 45.51 -13.62 57.39
N GLU A 45 45.68 -12.63 58.25
CA GLU A 45 45.00 -11.33 58.13
C GLU A 45 45.43 -10.61 56.86
N ARG A 46 46.74 -10.63 56.55
CA ARG A 46 47.28 -10.06 55.31
C ARG A 46 46.71 -10.74 54.07
N LEU A 47 46.77 -12.07 54.01
CA LEU A 47 46.21 -12.85 52.89
C LEU A 47 44.70 -12.66 52.78
N SER A 48 43.98 -12.59 53.90
CA SER A 48 42.54 -12.32 53.93
C SER A 48 42.22 -10.91 53.40
N ALA A 49 43.04 -9.91 53.72
CA ALA A 49 42.90 -8.56 53.20
C ALA A 49 43.17 -8.49 51.70
N GLU A 50 44.22 -9.15 51.21
CA GLU A 50 44.55 -9.26 49.78
C GLU A 50 43.42 -9.97 49.01
N MET A 51 42.93 -11.11 49.52
CA MET A 51 41.77 -11.81 48.94
C MET A 51 40.52 -10.93 48.90
N SER A 52 40.23 -10.20 49.98
CA SER A 52 39.06 -9.31 50.04
C SER A 52 39.15 -8.18 49.01
N LYS A 53 40.35 -7.62 48.78
CA LYS A 53 40.60 -6.65 47.71
C LYS A 53 40.37 -7.25 46.33
N HIS A 54 40.90 -8.43 46.05
CA HIS A 54 40.66 -9.11 44.78
C HIS A 54 39.18 -9.44 44.54
N PHE A 55 38.43 -9.82 45.57
CA PHE A 55 36.99 -10.03 45.45
C PHE A 55 36.22 -8.74 45.22
N ALA A 56 36.61 -7.63 45.86
CA ALA A 56 36.01 -6.32 45.61
C ALA A 56 36.22 -5.89 44.15
N ASN A 57 37.47 -5.92 43.68
CA ASN A 57 37.81 -5.58 42.29
C ASN A 57 37.05 -6.46 41.29
N ARG A 58 36.95 -7.78 41.55
CA ARG A 58 36.18 -8.68 40.69
C ARG A 58 34.70 -8.30 40.63
N ARG A 59 34.10 -7.92 41.76
CA ARG A 59 32.69 -7.49 41.80
C ARG A 59 32.48 -6.17 41.06
N GLU A 60 33.42 -5.24 41.18
CA GLU A 60 33.41 -3.96 40.45
C GLU A 60 33.45 -4.19 38.94
N ILE A 61 34.42 -4.99 38.46
CA ILE A 61 34.53 -5.36 37.05
C ILE A 61 33.26 -6.05 36.54
N GLN A 62 32.69 -6.98 37.33
CA GLN A 62 31.44 -7.64 36.96
C GLN A 62 30.26 -6.67 36.92
N ALA A 63 30.19 -5.72 37.84
CA ALA A 63 29.15 -4.71 37.88
C ALA A 63 29.26 -3.74 36.70
N GLU A 64 30.47 -3.32 36.33
CA GLU A 64 30.75 -2.50 35.15
C GLU A 64 30.35 -3.22 33.87
N LEU A 65 30.80 -4.47 33.67
CA LEU A 65 30.42 -5.28 32.53
C LEU A 65 28.90 -5.44 32.43
N THR A 66 28.23 -5.71 33.56
CA THR A 66 26.77 -5.83 33.59
C THR A 66 26.08 -4.51 33.21
N ARG A 67 26.58 -3.37 33.71
CA ARG A 67 26.06 -2.04 33.36
C ARG A 67 26.23 -1.73 31.88
N GLU A 68 27.40 -2.04 31.30
CA GLU A 68 27.66 -1.84 29.88
C GLU A 68 26.81 -2.74 28.99
N MET A 69 26.69 -4.02 29.35
CA MET A 69 25.80 -4.95 28.67
C MET A 69 24.34 -4.48 28.70
N GLN A 70 23.86 -3.98 29.84
CA GLN A 70 22.51 -3.42 29.97
C GLN A 70 22.34 -2.17 29.09
N LYS A 71 23.32 -1.26 29.06
CA LYS A 71 23.30 -0.08 28.17
C LYS A 71 23.24 -0.50 26.70
N HIS A 72 24.10 -1.43 26.28
CA HIS A 72 24.10 -1.94 24.91
C HIS A 72 22.79 -2.66 24.55
N GLN A 73 22.24 -3.46 25.47
CA GLN A 73 20.95 -4.11 25.27
C GLN A 73 19.81 -3.08 25.16
N ALA A 74 19.82 -2.04 25.98
CA ALA A 74 18.85 -0.95 25.91
C ALA A 74 18.93 -0.20 24.57
N TYR A 75 20.15 0.12 24.11
CA TYR A 75 20.39 0.72 22.80
C TYR A 75 19.87 -0.17 21.66
N MET A 76 20.21 -1.46 21.64
CA MET A 76 19.73 -2.39 20.63
C MET A 76 18.20 -2.54 20.65
N GLN A 77 17.57 -2.46 21.83
CA GLN A 77 16.11 -2.44 21.94
C GLN A 77 15.52 -1.14 21.38
N GLN A 78 16.14 0.02 21.63
CA GLN A 78 15.72 1.31 21.06
C GLN A 78 15.78 1.27 19.53
N VAL A 79 16.91 0.85 18.95
CA VAL A 79 17.07 0.72 17.50
C VAL A 79 16.03 -0.23 16.91
N LYS A 80 15.74 -1.36 17.58
CA LYS A 80 14.70 -2.30 17.11
C LYS A 80 13.30 -1.69 17.20
N ARG A 81 13.00 -0.93 18.26
CA ARG A 81 11.72 -0.24 18.42
C ARG A 81 11.54 0.83 17.34
N GLU A 82 12.54 1.67 17.11
CA GLU A 82 12.54 2.71 16.07
C GLU A 82 12.34 2.11 14.68
N ARG A 83 13.09 1.06 14.33
CA ARG A 83 12.89 0.33 13.06
C ARG A 83 11.49 -0.27 12.97
N GLY A 84 10.99 -0.82 14.06
CA GLY A 84 9.63 -1.38 14.13
C GLY A 84 8.54 -0.33 13.92
N LEU A 85 8.71 0.87 14.50
CA LEU A 85 7.80 2.01 14.33
C LEU A 85 7.81 2.50 12.88
N LYS A 86 8.99 2.78 12.31
CA LYS A 86 9.13 3.20 10.90
C LYS A 86 8.50 2.19 9.93
N MET A 87 8.77 0.89 10.12
CA MET A 87 8.16 -0.16 9.29
C MET A 87 6.64 -0.25 9.44
N ARG A 88 6.10 0.04 10.62
CA ARG A 88 4.66 0.04 10.86
C ARG A 88 4.00 1.25 10.21
N GLU A 89 4.58 2.43 10.36
CA GLU A 89 4.12 3.67 9.72
C GLU A 89 4.14 3.55 8.20
N GLU A 90 5.21 3.03 7.61
CA GLU A 90 5.31 2.78 6.16
C GLU A 90 4.23 1.78 5.68
N ARG A 91 3.97 0.71 6.44
CA ARG A 91 2.89 -0.24 6.11
C ARG A 91 1.52 0.42 6.20
N GLU A 92 1.26 1.21 7.24
CA GLU A 92 -0.01 1.92 7.39
C GLU A 92 -0.23 2.90 6.21
N ARG A 93 0.82 3.62 5.79
CA ARG A 93 0.78 4.49 4.60
C ARG A 93 0.48 3.70 3.33
N ARG A 94 1.22 2.62 3.06
CA ARG A 94 1.00 1.76 1.88
C ARG A 94 -0.41 1.17 1.86
N ASN A 95 -0.93 0.77 3.02
CA ASN A 95 -2.29 0.24 3.12
C ASN A 95 -3.33 1.28 2.73
N LEU A 96 -3.19 2.53 3.19
CA LEU A 96 -4.10 3.62 2.84
C LEU A 96 -3.97 4.02 1.36
N GLU A 97 -2.76 4.07 0.81
CA GLU A 97 -2.53 4.34 -0.62
C GLU A 97 -3.15 3.22 -1.49
N ASN A 98 -3.02 1.96 -1.08
CA ASN A 98 -3.64 0.82 -1.75
C ASN A 98 -5.17 0.84 -1.62
N GLU A 99 -5.70 1.19 -0.46
CA GLU A 99 -7.15 1.33 -0.24
C GLU A 99 -7.71 2.43 -1.15
N ARG A 100 -7.04 3.58 -1.23
CA ARG A 100 -7.38 4.67 -2.15
C ARG A 100 -7.37 4.20 -3.60
N PHE A 101 -6.33 3.48 -4.02
CA PHE A 101 -6.23 2.95 -5.39
C PHE A 101 -7.33 1.94 -5.71
N GLN A 102 -7.68 1.05 -4.76
CA GLN A 102 -8.77 0.10 -4.93
C GLN A 102 -10.11 0.81 -5.05
N LEU A 103 -10.38 1.80 -4.20
CA LEU A 103 -11.60 2.60 -4.26
C LEU A 103 -11.71 3.40 -5.56
N GLN A 104 -10.60 3.95 -6.07
CA GLN A 104 -10.56 4.61 -7.38
C GLN A 104 -10.89 3.63 -8.51
N ARG A 105 -10.31 2.44 -8.48
CA ARG A 105 -10.60 1.39 -9.47
C ARG A 105 -12.05 0.92 -9.40
N ASP A 106 -12.62 0.84 -8.20
CA ASP A 106 -14.03 0.49 -8.03
C ASP A 106 -14.94 1.62 -8.53
N LEU A 107 -14.56 2.89 -8.35
CA LEU A 107 -15.25 4.03 -8.94
C LEU A 107 -15.25 3.95 -10.47
N GLU A 108 -14.09 3.70 -11.09
CA GLU A 108 -13.95 3.53 -12.55
C GLU A 108 -14.80 2.36 -13.07
N ARG A 109 -14.87 1.24 -12.34
CA ARG A 109 -15.72 0.09 -12.70
C ARG A 109 -17.20 0.48 -12.70
N VAL A 110 -17.64 1.15 -11.62
CA VAL A 110 -19.04 1.60 -11.48
C VAL A 110 -19.40 2.67 -12.50
N GLU A 111 -18.45 3.49 -12.95
CA GLU A 111 -18.63 4.45 -14.04
C GLU A 111 -18.71 3.80 -15.43
N SER A 112 -17.95 2.73 -15.66
CA SER A 112 -17.89 2.05 -16.96
C SER A 112 -19.10 1.14 -17.21
N GLU A 113 -19.66 0.56 -16.16
CA GLU A 113 -20.83 -0.32 -16.24
C GLU A 113 -22.12 0.53 -16.23
N LEU A 114 -22.44 1.21 -17.34
CA LEU A 114 -23.79 1.78 -17.52
C LEU A 114 -24.79 0.65 -17.76
N PRO A 115 -25.75 0.41 -16.85
CA PRO A 115 -26.67 -0.70 -16.98
C PRO A 115 -27.64 -0.48 -18.15
N TYR A 116 -27.93 -1.55 -18.91
CA TYR A 116 -28.93 -1.59 -19.98
C TYR A 116 -28.67 -0.72 -21.23
N GLU A 117 -27.48 -0.13 -21.37
CA GLU A 117 -27.15 0.71 -22.53
C GLU A 117 -27.13 -0.09 -23.84
N ALA A 118 -26.56 -1.30 -23.82
CA ALA A 118 -26.46 -2.16 -24.99
C ALA A 118 -27.84 -2.64 -25.48
N GLU A 119 -28.72 -2.98 -24.56
CA GLU A 119 -30.09 -3.42 -24.82
C GLU A 119 -30.94 -2.28 -25.40
N CYS A 120 -30.82 -1.08 -24.81
CA CYS A 120 -31.44 0.14 -25.35
C CYS A 120 -30.93 0.47 -26.76
N LEU A 121 -29.62 0.32 -27.01
CA LEU A 121 -29.03 0.57 -28.33
C LEU A 121 -29.55 -0.44 -29.37
N LEU A 122 -29.60 -1.72 -29.03
CA LEU A 122 -30.11 -2.77 -29.91
C LEU A 122 -31.60 -2.56 -30.24
N LEU A 123 -32.41 -2.19 -29.25
CA LEU A 123 -33.82 -1.87 -29.46
C LEU A 123 -34.00 -0.62 -30.34
N ASN A 124 -33.19 0.42 -30.13
CA ASN A 124 -33.20 1.60 -31.00
C ASN A 124 -32.81 1.26 -32.45
N GLN A 125 -31.77 0.44 -32.64
CA GLN A 125 -31.31 0.02 -33.96
C GLN A 125 -32.38 -0.81 -34.70
N THR A 126 -33.02 -1.74 -34.00
CA THR A 126 -34.10 -2.57 -34.57
C THR A 126 -35.35 -1.75 -34.89
N ILE A 127 -35.72 -0.78 -34.04
CA ILE A 127 -36.80 0.17 -34.31
C ILE A 127 -36.50 1.01 -35.55
N GLN A 128 -35.29 1.59 -35.64
CA GLN A 128 -34.88 2.38 -36.81
C GLN A 128 -34.87 1.57 -38.09
N TYR A 129 -34.45 0.30 -38.02
CA TYR A 129 -34.48 -0.61 -39.17
C TYR A 129 -35.92 -0.85 -39.66
N LEU A 130 -36.85 -1.15 -38.75
CA LEU A 130 -38.26 -1.32 -39.11
C LEU A 130 -38.91 -0.01 -39.61
N GLN A 131 -38.53 1.15 -39.06
CA GLN A 131 -39.00 2.45 -39.55
C GLN A 131 -38.53 2.73 -40.98
N LYS A 132 -37.25 2.47 -41.29
CA LYS A 132 -36.72 2.62 -42.65
C LYS A 132 -37.46 1.72 -43.65
N ILE A 133 -37.80 0.49 -43.27
CA ILE A 133 -38.59 -0.43 -44.10
C ILE A 133 -40.00 0.11 -44.41
N ILE A 134 -40.62 0.86 -43.49
CA ILE A 134 -41.93 1.50 -43.71
C ILE A 134 -41.78 2.78 -44.55
N GLU A 135 -40.68 3.53 -44.41
CA GLU A 135 -40.45 4.78 -45.13
C GLU A 135 -39.97 4.58 -46.58
N GLU A 136 -39.18 3.54 -46.87
CA GLU A 136 -38.72 3.19 -48.22
C GLU A 136 -39.84 2.99 -49.28
N PRO A 137 -41.00 2.37 -48.97
CA PRO A 137 -42.12 2.33 -49.90
C PRO A 137 -42.84 3.68 -50.06
N ALA A 138 -42.66 4.63 -49.13
CA ALA A 138 -43.24 5.97 -49.20
C ALA A 138 -42.33 7.00 -49.92
N SER A 139 -41.01 6.82 -49.89
CA SER A 139 -40.04 7.73 -50.53
C SER A 139 -39.76 7.44 -52.01
N ASN A 140 -40.14 6.26 -52.51
CA ASN A 140 -39.97 5.89 -53.93
C ASN A 140 -40.96 6.60 -54.90
N GLY A 141 -41.65 7.65 -54.45
CA GLY A 141 -42.53 8.49 -55.25
C GLY A 141 -42.04 9.92 -55.48
N VAL A 142 -40.87 10.32 -54.96
CA VAL A 142 -40.31 11.66 -55.18
C VAL A 142 -38.84 11.53 -55.57
N GLU A 143 -38.57 11.76 -56.85
CA GLU A 143 -37.23 12.04 -57.37
C GLU A 143 -36.61 13.16 -56.52
N LYS A 144 -35.57 12.83 -55.75
CA LYS A 144 -34.70 13.85 -55.16
C LYS A 144 -33.82 14.39 -56.28
N GLU A 145 -34.23 15.51 -56.88
CA GLU A 145 -33.33 16.40 -57.60
C GLU A 145 -32.15 16.72 -56.68
N GLN A 146 -30.95 16.28 -57.08
CA GLN A 146 -29.71 16.73 -56.49
C GLN A 146 -29.48 18.17 -56.93
N THR A 147 -29.79 19.13 -56.07
CA THR A 147 -29.31 20.50 -56.23
C THR A 147 -27.82 20.54 -55.88
N GLU A 148 -27.01 20.91 -56.87
CA GLU A 148 -25.57 21.15 -56.70
C GLU A 148 -25.35 22.28 -55.67
N PRO A 149 -24.45 22.13 -54.68
CA PRO A 149 -24.05 23.25 -53.84
C PRO A 149 -23.12 24.18 -54.63
N ALA A 150 -23.48 25.47 -54.66
CA ALA A 150 -22.64 26.54 -55.20
C ALA A 150 -21.27 26.55 -54.51
N VAL A 151 -20.20 26.59 -55.31
CA VAL A 151 -18.82 26.58 -54.83
C VAL A 151 -18.40 28.01 -54.50
N ASP A 152 -18.10 28.25 -53.22
CA ASP A 152 -17.58 29.52 -52.71
C ASP A 152 -16.09 29.67 -53.09
N GLU A 153 -15.72 30.77 -53.76
CA GLU A 153 -14.36 31.00 -54.30
C GLU A 153 -13.30 31.36 -53.23
N SER A 154 -13.62 31.31 -51.93
CA SER A 154 -12.70 31.75 -50.87
C SER A 154 -11.82 30.64 -50.27
N LEU A 155 -11.90 29.39 -50.74
CA LEU A 155 -11.05 28.28 -50.27
C LEU A 155 -9.86 28.05 -51.22
N ALA A 156 -8.87 28.93 -51.15
CA ALA A 156 -7.57 28.72 -51.77
C ALA A 156 -6.83 27.55 -51.11
N GLY A 157 -7.16 26.31 -51.53
CA GLY A 157 -6.55 25.08 -51.02
C GLY A 157 -7.42 23.82 -51.11
N ALA A 158 -8.69 23.91 -51.52
CA ALA A 158 -9.54 22.73 -51.71
C ALA A 158 -9.27 22.06 -53.06
N LEU A 159 -8.93 20.75 -53.03
CA LEU A 159 -8.75 19.95 -54.24
C LEU A 159 -10.06 19.91 -55.06
N LEU A 160 -10.02 20.47 -56.27
CA LEU A 160 -11.13 20.42 -57.23
C LEU A 160 -11.64 18.98 -57.46
N PRO A 161 -12.94 18.78 -57.68
CA PRO A 161 -13.52 17.50 -58.08
C PRO A 161 -12.78 16.91 -59.28
N LYS A 162 -12.67 15.57 -59.33
CA LYS A 162 -11.91 14.85 -60.38
C LYS A 162 -12.30 15.24 -61.82
N SER A 163 -13.54 15.67 -62.02
CA SER A 163 -14.09 16.12 -63.31
C SER A 163 -13.51 17.44 -63.84
N GLN A 164 -12.87 18.27 -63.00
CA GLN A 164 -12.30 19.57 -63.39
C GLN A 164 -10.77 19.61 -63.40
N ARG A 165 -10.10 18.49 -63.10
CA ARG A 165 -8.63 18.39 -63.17
C ARG A 165 -8.23 18.13 -64.62
N LYS A 166 -7.38 19.00 -65.19
CA LYS A 166 -6.78 18.78 -66.52
C LYS A 166 -5.75 17.66 -66.43
N GLU A 167 -6.19 16.42 -66.62
CA GLU A 167 -5.29 15.27 -66.76
C GLU A 167 -4.52 15.38 -68.08
N VAL A 168 -3.19 15.44 -67.98
CA VAL A 168 -2.29 15.30 -69.13
C VAL A 168 -2.33 13.84 -69.57
N PHE A 169 -3.21 13.54 -70.52
CA PHE A 169 -3.38 12.23 -71.14
C PHE A 169 -2.09 11.79 -71.85
N PHE A 170 -1.36 10.85 -71.24
CA PHE A 170 -0.27 10.12 -71.89
C PHE A 170 -0.78 8.73 -72.32
N TYR A 171 -1.04 8.60 -73.63
CA TYR A 171 -1.27 7.38 -74.42
C TYR A 171 -2.47 6.44 -74.09
N ALA A 172 -3.33 6.27 -75.10
CA ALA A 172 -4.46 5.33 -75.16
C ALA A 172 -4.01 3.86 -75.43
N PRO A 173 -4.89 2.86 -75.25
CA PRO A 173 -5.74 2.45 -76.39
C PRO A 173 -7.20 2.13 -76.02
N LYS A 174 -8.08 2.42 -76.98
CA LYS A 174 -9.55 2.24 -76.92
C LYS A 174 -9.94 0.76 -77.00
N GLN A 175 -10.89 0.32 -76.16
CA GLN A 175 -11.76 -0.81 -76.47
C GLN A 175 -13.23 -0.44 -76.28
N LYS A 176 -14.01 -0.66 -77.35
CA LYS A 176 -15.46 -0.48 -77.42
C LYS A 176 -16.14 -1.68 -76.76
N GLY A 177 -16.95 -1.45 -75.72
CA GLY A 177 -17.81 -2.45 -75.09
C GLY A 177 -19.29 -2.03 -75.16
N LYS A 178 -20.13 -2.93 -75.66
CA LYS A 178 -21.53 -2.75 -76.08
C LYS A 178 -22.50 -2.34 -74.95
N HIS A 179 -23.46 -1.51 -75.32
CA HIS A 179 -24.74 -1.30 -74.62
C HIS A 179 -25.46 -2.63 -74.34
N GLY A 180 -25.75 -2.90 -73.07
CA GLY A 180 -26.72 -3.90 -72.62
C GLY A 180 -28.08 -3.23 -72.42
N LYS A 181 -29.11 -3.80 -73.05
CA LYS A 181 -30.50 -3.36 -73.03
C LYS A 181 -31.14 -3.49 -71.65
N ASP A 182 -31.95 -2.48 -71.32
CA ASP A 182 -33.01 -2.53 -70.32
C ASP A 182 -33.87 -3.78 -70.44
N HIS A 183 -34.09 -4.43 -69.30
CA HIS A 183 -35.27 -5.24 -69.05
C HIS A 183 -35.93 -4.76 -67.77
N GLU A 184 -36.78 -3.76 -67.94
CA GLU A 184 -37.77 -3.32 -66.97
C GLU A 184 -38.82 -4.44 -66.80
N LYS A 185 -38.61 -5.32 -65.83
CA LYS A 185 -39.68 -6.17 -65.30
C LYS A 185 -40.25 -5.48 -64.07
N LYS A 186 -41.42 -4.86 -64.22
CA LYS A 186 -42.34 -4.53 -63.12
C LYS A 186 -42.50 -5.76 -62.22
N LYS A 187 -41.77 -5.80 -61.10
CA LYS A 187 -42.03 -6.72 -60.01
C LYS A 187 -43.10 -6.08 -59.14
N GLU A 188 -44.29 -6.66 -59.15
CA GLU A 188 -45.23 -6.48 -58.04
C GLU A 188 -44.48 -6.79 -56.75
N LYS A 189 -44.48 -5.80 -55.84
CA LYS A 189 -43.72 -5.83 -54.59
C LYS A 189 -44.18 -7.05 -53.76
N PRO A 190 -43.29 -7.96 -53.36
CA PRO A 190 -43.70 -9.06 -52.48
C PRO A 190 -44.10 -8.47 -51.13
N LYS A 191 -45.29 -8.83 -50.65
CA LYS A 191 -45.82 -8.48 -49.31
C LYS A 191 -45.01 -9.08 -48.15
N THR A 192 -43.97 -9.86 -48.47
CA THR A 192 -43.11 -10.58 -47.54
C THR A 192 -41.75 -9.91 -47.40
N LEU A 193 -41.38 -9.53 -46.18
CA LEU A 193 -40.09 -8.94 -45.86
C LEU A 193 -39.00 -10.02 -45.88
N LYS A 194 -37.88 -9.74 -46.53
CA LYS A 194 -36.71 -10.62 -46.57
C LYS A 194 -35.66 -10.07 -45.61
N TYR A 195 -35.31 -10.85 -44.60
CA TYR A 195 -34.32 -10.49 -43.60
C TYR A 195 -32.99 -11.20 -43.85
N ASP A 196 -31.89 -10.52 -43.54
CA ASP A 196 -30.59 -11.15 -43.42
C ASP A 196 -30.50 -11.91 -42.08
N VAL A 197 -29.65 -12.94 -42.02
CA VAL A 197 -29.48 -13.79 -40.83
C VAL A 197 -29.07 -12.95 -39.61
N GLY A 198 -28.21 -11.95 -39.80
CA GLY A 198 -27.83 -11.02 -38.74
C GLY A 198 -29.01 -10.18 -38.21
N THR A 199 -29.91 -9.74 -39.09
CA THR A 199 -31.12 -9.01 -38.65
C THR A 199 -32.10 -9.90 -37.89
N LEU A 200 -32.23 -11.17 -38.25
CA LEU A 200 -33.04 -12.13 -37.50
C LEU A 200 -32.47 -12.35 -36.09
N ALA A 201 -31.15 -12.43 -35.95
CA ALA A 201 -30.49 -12.54 -34.66
C ALA A 201 -30.77 -11.32 -33.75
N TYR A 202 -30.86 -10.10 -34.31
CA TYR A 202 -31.22 -8.92 -33.52
C TYR A 202 -32.65 -8.98 -32.98
N PHE A 203 -33.61 -9.50 -33.75
CA PHE A 203 -34.99 -9.70 -33.27
C PHE A 203 -35.06 -10.77 -32.19
N GLU A 204 -34.31 -11.86 -32.36
CA GLU A 204 -34.20 -12.94 -31.36
C GLU A 204 -33.56 -12.44 -30.05
N GLN A 205 -32.49 -11.65 -30.14
CA GLN A 205 -31.85 -11.00 -28.98
C GLN A 205 -32.80 -10.02 -28.27
N CYS A 206 -33.68 -9.35 -29.02
CA CYS A 206 -34.77 -8.54 -28.45
C CYS A 206 -35.95 -9.37 -27.93
N GLY A 207 -35.93 -10.70 -28.10
CA GLY A 207 -37.00 -11.62 -27.71
C GLY A 207 -38.31 -11.39 -28.47
N LEU A 208 -38.23 -11.05 -29.76
CA LEU A 208 -39.38 -10.83 -30.63
C LEU A 208 -39.22 -11.62 -31.93
N THR A 209 -40.34 -12.10 -32.47
CA THR A 209 -40.37 -12.73 -33.80
C THR A 209 -40.35 -11.65 -34.87
N ALA A 210 -39.44 -11.77 -35.85
CA ALA A 210 -39.36 -10.85 -36.97
C ALA A 210 -40.67 -10.82 -37.78
N PRO A 211 -41.22 -9.65 -38.11
CA PRO A 211 -42.50 -9.56 -38.82
C PRO A 211 -42.36 -10.02 -40.27
N VAL A 212 -43.05 -11.09 -40.68
CA VAL A 212 -42.93 -11.63 -42.04
C VAL A 212 -43.67 -10.76 -43.07
N LEU A 213 -44.76 -10.13 -42.65
CA LEU A 213 -45.64 -9.30 -43.48
C LEU A 213 -45.49 -7.82 -43.11
N ILE A 214 -45.71 -6.95 -44.09
CA ILE A 214 -45.68 -5.48 -43.90
C ILE A 214 -46.77 -5.03 -42.90
N GLU A 215 -47.90 -5.73 -42.85
CA GLU A 215 -49.03 -5.44 -41.94
C GLU A 215 -48.71 -5.74 -40.46
N ASP A 216 -47.75 -6.62 -40.19
CA ASP A 216 -47.35 -7.00 -38.82
C ASP A 216 -46.25 -6.08 -38.25
N VAL A 217 -45.65 -5.23 -39.09
CA VAL A 217 -44.58 -4.30 -38.68
C VAL A 217 -45.04 -3.27 -37.64
N PRO A 218 -46.22 -2.63 -37.76
CA PRO A 218 -46.71 -1.67 -36.76
C PRO A 218 -46.89 -2.31 -35.37
N VAL A 219 -47.43 -3.54 -35.31
CA VAL A 219 -47.61 -4.30 -34.07
C VAL A 219 -46.26 -4.67 -33.45
N CYS A 220 -45.27 -5.02 -34.28
CA CYS A 220 -43.90 -5.28 -33.81
C CYS A 220 -43.22 -4.01 -33.28
N LEU A 221 -43.41 -2.86 -33.93
CA LEU A 221 -42.90 -1.56 -33.50
C LEU A 221 -43.48 -1.14 -32.15
N GLU A 222 -44.77 -1.34 -31.91
CA GLU A 222 -45.37 -1.06 -30.60
C GLU A 222 -44.76 -1.91 -29.49
N LYS A 223 -44.56 -3.21 -29.73
CA LYS A 223 -43.90 -4.12 -28.77
C LYS A 223 -42.44 -3.76 -28.50
N LEU A 224 -41.69 -3.37 -29.54
CA LEU A 224 -40.31 -2.88 -29.40
C LEU A 224 -40.24 -1.58 -28.62
N ARG A 225 -41.17 -0.64 -28.88
CA ARG A 225 -41.26 0.63 -28.14
C ARG A 225 -41.62 0.43 -26.68
N ALA A 226 -42.55 -0.47 -26.37
CA ALA A 226 -42.89 -0.83 -25.00
C ALA A 226 -41.70 -1.46 -24.26
N LYS A 227 -40.99 -2.40 -24.89
CA LYS A 227 -39.74 -2.96 -24.31
C LYS A 227 -38.69 -1.88 -24.08
N LEU A 228 -38.50 -0.98 -25.04
CA LEU A 228 -37.56 0.13 -24.91
C LEU A 228 -37.92 1.07 -23.76
N GLN A 229 -39.21 1.36 -23.53
CA GLN A 229 -39.65 2.12 -22.37
C GLN A 229 -39.33 1.40 -21.06
N ASN A 230 -39.63 0.09 -20.98
CA ASN A 230 -39.30 -0.70 -19.79
C ASN A 230 -37.79 -0.71 -19.48
N TYR A 231 -36.93 -0.88 -20.50
CA TYR A 231 -35.48 -0.83 -20.30
C TYR A 231 -34.98 0.57 -19.92
N LYS A 232 -35.62 1.64 -20.41
CA LYS A 232 -35.32 3.02 -19.99
C LYS A 232 -35.71 3.28 -18.54
N GLU A 233 -36.85 2.77 -18.09
CA GLU A 233 -37.26 2.84 -16.68
C GLU A 233 -36.28 2.06 -15.79
N LEU A 234 -35.92 0.84 -16.20
CA LEU A 234 -34.94 0.02 -15.49
C LEU A 234 -33.55 0.67 -15.48
N GLN A 235 -33.18 1.36 -16.56
CA GLN A 235 -31.95 2.15 -16.65
C GLN A 235 -31.97 3.34 -15.69
N GLN A 236 -33.10 4.03 -15.53
CA GLN A 236 -33.23 5.12 -14.56
C GLN A 236 -33.13 4.63 -13.11
N GLU A 237 -33.82 3.54 -12.77
CA GLU A 237 -33.73 2.92 -11.44
C GLU A 237 -32.30 2.44 -11.14
N SER A 238 -31.64 1.85 -12.14
CA SER A 238 -30.28 1.37 -11.99
C SER A 238 -29.26 2.51 -11.95
N ALA A 239 -29.49 3.61 -12.69
CA ALA A 239 -28.66 4.80 -12.63
C ALA A 239 -28.69 5.43 -11.23
N GLN A 240 -29.86 5.51 -10.60
CA GLN A 240 -29.97 5.98 -9.22
C GLN A 240 -29.13 5.13 -8.25
N LYS A 241 -29.19 3.80 -8.35
CA LYS A 241 -28.37 2.90 -7.52
C LYS A 241 -26.88 3.01 -7.80
N VAL A 242 -26.50 3.27 -9.06
CA VAL A 242 -25.12 3.51 -9.46
C VAL A 242 -24.63 4.84 -8.89
N ASP A 243 -25.44 5.89 -8.94
CA ASP A 243 -25.11 7.21 -8.40
C ASP A 243 -24.97 7.19 -6.87
N GLU A 244 -25.84 6.45 -6.17
CA GLU A 244 -25.71 6.18 -4.74
C GLU A 244 -24.38 5.48 -4.42
N ARG A 245 -24.03 4.43 -5.16
CA ARG A 245 -22.75 3.72 -4.99
C ARG A 245 -21.54 4.60 -5.29
N LYS A 246 -21.62 5.44 -6.33
CA LYS A 246 -20.57 6.42 -6.65
C LYS A 246 -20.39 7.42 -5.52
N ALA A 247 -21.49 7.94 -4.98
CA ALA A 247 -21.45 8.85 -3.82
C ALA A 247 -20.82 8.15 -2.60
N GLU A 248 -21.20 6.91 -2.30
CA GLU A 248 -20.59 6.13 -1.22
C GLU A 248 -19.09 5.92 -1.44
N ILE A 249 -18.66 5.54 -2.64
CA ILE A 249 -17.23 5.33 -2.94
C ILE A 249 -16.46 6.65 -2.84
N MET A 250 -17.01 7.75 -3.37
CA MET A 250 -16.39 9.08 -3.24
C MET A 250 -16.24 9.52 -1.79
N THR A 251 -17.24 9.28 -0.93
CA THR A 251 -17.13 9.59 0.50
C THR A 251 -16.03 8.77 1.18
N LYS A 252 -15.87 7.49 0.79
CA LYS A 252 -14.78 6.64 1.30
C LYS A 252 -13.41 7.11 0.82
N ILE A 253 -13.29 7.53 -0.45
CA ILE A 253 -12.05 8.10 -0.98
C ILE A 253 -11.66 9.37 -0.20
N GLN A 254 -12.62 10.28 0.03
CA GLN A 254 -12.39 11.49 0.83
C GLN A 254 -11.93 11.17 2.26
N ALA A 255 -12.59 10.21 2.93
CA ALA A 255 -12.19 9.78 4.26
C ALA A 255 -10.77 9.16 4.30
N VAL A 256 -10.37 8.43 3.25
CA VAL A 256 -9.00 7.88 3.12
C VAL A 256 -7.99 8.99 2.82
N ASP A 257 -8.31 9.93 1.95
CA ASP A 257 -7.47 11.09 1.64
C ASP A 257 -7.23 11.96 2.89
N GLU A 258 -8.26 12.16 3.74
CA GLU A 258 -8.12 12.84 5.03
C GLU A 258 -7.18 12.08 5.98
N LYS A 259 -7.26 10.75 6.03
CA LYS A 259 -6.35 9.92 6.84
C LYS A 259 -4.91 10.02 6.33
N ILE A 260 -4.70 9.97 5.02
CA ILE A 260 -3.37 10.15 4.40
C ILE A 260 -2.82 11.54 4.73
N ALA A 261 -3.62 12.59 4.57
CA ALA A 261 -3.22 13.97 4.89
C ALA A 261 -2.85 14.14 6.37
N ASN A 262 -3.58 13.49 7.28
CA ASN A 262 -3.28 13.51 8.71
C ASN A 262 -1.99 12.75 9.06
N LEU A 263 -1.69 11.64 8.37
CA LEU A 263 -0.42 10.93 8.55
C LEU A 263 0.78 11.74 8.04
N VAL A 264 0.67 12.34 6.85
CA VAL A 264 1.74 13.19 6.30
C VAL A 264 2.00 14.41 7.19
N LYS A 265 0.95 15.01 7.78
CA LYS A 265 1.12 16.10 8.75
C LYS A 265 1.84 15.64 10.02
N LYS A 266 1.55 14.44 10.53
CA LYS A 266 2.23 13.87 11.70
C LYS A 266 3.71 13.57 11.41
N GLU A 267 4.01 13.03 10.23
CA GLU A 267 5.39 12.75 9.78
C GLU A 267 6.22 14.03 9.72
N LYS A 268 5.70 15.10 9.10
CA LYS A 268 6.39 16.40 9.05
C LYS A 268 6.65 16.99 10.43
N LEU A 269 5.66 16.95 11.33
CA LEU A 269 5.81 17.43 12.70
C LEU A 269 6.83 16.60 13.51
N GLN A 270 7.03 15.34 13.15
CA GLN A 270 7.98 14.45 13.81
C GLN A 270 9.39 14.63 13.27
N ASP A 271 9.55 14.78 11.95
CA ASP A 271 10.84 15.09 11.32
C ASP A 271 11.37 16.47 11.75
N ASP A 272 10.51 17.49 11.87
CA ASP A 272 10.90 18.82 12.37
C ASP A 272 11.40 18.76 13.82
N ARG A 273 10.83 17.86 14.64
CA ARG A 273 11.18 17.69 16.05
C ARG A 273 12.47 16.89 16.24
N ASP A 274 12.68 15.87 15.41
CA ASP A 274 13.90 15.05 15.45
C ASP A 274 15.09 15.81 14.83
N GLY A 275 14.84 16.70 13.85
CA GLY A 275 15.84 17.59 13.24
C GLY A 275 16.41 18.65 14.19
N GLU A 276 15.61 19.25 15.07
CA GLU A 276 16.11 20.19 16.09
C GLU A 276 16.97 19.51 17.18
N THR A 277 16.76 18.22 17.44
CA THR A 277 17.57 17.48 18.43
C THR A 277 18.89 16.91 17.90
N ALA A 278 19.15 16.99 16.59
CA ALA A 278 20.33 16.41 15.97
C ALA A 278 21.55 17.36 15.87
N GLU A 279 21.39 18.67 16.12
CA GLU A 279 22.51 19.64 16.00
C GLU A 279 23.36 19.82 17.26
N ASP A 280 22.98 19.30 18.44
CA ASP A 280 23.66 19.63 19.72
C ASP A 280 24.34 18.43 20.42
N GLY A 281 24.80 17.45 19.64
CA GLY A 281 25.30 16.17 20.16
C GLY A 281 26.51 15.59 19.45
N SER A 282 27.47 16.42 19.03
CA SER A 282 28.80 15.96 18.61
C SER A 282 29.79 16.10 19.77
N PRO A 283 30.12 15.04 20.52
CA PRO A 283 31.31 15.05 21.35
C PRO A 283 32.51 14.89 20.42
N THR A 284 33.19 16.00 20.17
CA THR A 284 34.58 16.03 19.68
C THR A 284 35.43 15.10 20.54
N ALA A 285 35.87 13.98 19.96
CA ALA A 285 36.96 13.17 20.49
C ALA A 285 38.27 13.75 19.98
N GLU A 286 38.76 14.78 20.67
CA GLU A 286 40.12 15.29 20.58
C GLU A 286 40.70 15.28 22.01
N GLU A 287 41.91 14.74 22.14
CA GLU A 287 42.83 14.80 23.29
C GLU A 287 42.53 14.00 24.59
N ALA A 288 43.29 12.92 24.75
CA ALA A 288 44.10 12.56 25.95
C ALA A 288 44.56 11.09 25.78
N ASP A 289 45.80 10.66 26.00
CA ASP A 289 47.08 11.29 26.25
C ASP A 289 48.12 10.16 26.09
N ASP A 290 49.34 10.51 25.67
CA ASP A 290 50.55 9.72 25.85
C ASP A 290 50.77 9.36 27.34
N GLU A 291 51.05 8.08 27.64
CA GLU A 291 52.07 7.58 28.60
C GLU A 291 52.08 6.04 28.71
#